data_AF-A0A1H4G1S8-F1
#
_entry.id   AF-A0A1H4G1S8-F1
#
_cell.length_a   1.000
_cell.length_b   1.000
_cell.length_c   1.000
_cell.angle_alpha   90.00
_cell.angle_beta   90.00
_cell.angle_gamma   90.00
#
_symmetry.space_group_name_H-M   'P 1'
#
loop_
_entity.id
_entity.type
_entity.pdbx_description
1 polymer ?
#
loop_
_entity_poly.entity_id
_entity_poly.type
_entity_poly.pdbx_seq_one_letter_code
_entity_poly.pdbx_strand_id
1 'polypeptide(L)'
;MISFNSETLDFVNGETFRPYIKVLFVPAGYSLTVDFNVYETENPALFFINTNQYLDIQSATDEDAFLIYYNRDFYCIQIHDEEVACDGLLFNNIFEIPKVDLLEDQLKTVSQLFNQINDELNFRVAPVLHRSSLTK
;
A
#
# COMPACT_ATOMS: atom_id res chain seq x y z
N MET A 1 0.76 7.31 -4.58
CA MET A 1 -0.43 6.80 -3.86
C MET A 1 -1.62 7.04 -4.75
N ILE A 2 -2.57 6.10 -4.78
CA ILE A 2 -3.83 6.28 -5.51
C ILE A 2 -4.99 6.12 -4.51
N SER A 3 -6.10 6.83 -4.74
CA SER A 3 -7.37 6.51 -4.09
C SER A 3 -8.22 5.63 -5.00
N PHE A 4 -9.09 4.82 -4.41
CA PHE A 4 -10.05 3.98 -5.13
C PHE A 4 -11.30 3.75 -4.26
N ASN A 5 -12.41 3.41 -4.91
CA ASN A 5 -13.71 3.17 -4.29
C ASN A 5 -14.54 2.22 -5.18
N SER A 6 -15.84 2.10 -4.89
CA SER A 6 -16.83 1.29 -5.62
C SER A 6 -16.78 1.44 -7.15
N GLU A 7 -16.41 2.61 -7.69
CA GLU A 7 -16.40 2.88 -9.13
C GLU A 7 -15.07 2.52 -9.83
N THR A 8 -14.01 2.27 -9.06
CA THR A 8 -12.62 2.17 -9.58
C THR A 8 -11.94 0.85 -9.26
N LEU A 9 -12.69 -0.17 -8.84
CA LEU A 9 -12.15 -1.48 -8.44
C LEU A 9 -11.38 -2.19 -9.56
N ASP A 10 -11.89 -2.14 -10.80
CA ASP A 10 -11.24 -2.78 -11.96
C ASP A 10 -9.80 -2.28 -12.18
N PHE A 11 -9.53 -1.01 -11.85
CA PHE A 11 -8.20 -0.45 -11.96
C PHE A 11 -7.23 -1.06 -10.94
N VAL A 12 -7.70 -1.28 -9.70
CA VAL A 12 -6.89 -1.85 -8.63
C VAL A 12 -6.73 -3.37 -8.78
N ASN A 13 -7.78 -4.07 -9.20
CA ASN A 13 -7.77 -5.52 -9.46
C ASN A 13 -7.01 -5.90 -10.74
N GLY A 14 -6.73 -4.93 -11.61
CA GLY A 14 -6.03 -5.14 -12.87
C GLY A 14 -4.55 -5.54 -12.73
N GLU A 15 -3.91 -5.78 -13.88
CA GLU A 15 -2.51 -6.25 -13.93
C GLU A 15 -1.48 -5.17 -13.52
N THR A 16 -1.85 -3.89 -13.56
CA THR A 16 -0.95 -2.75 -13.35
C THR A 16 -0.14 -2.86 -12.06
N PHE A 17 -0.77 -3.33 -10.97
CA PHE A 17 -0.15 -3.36 -9.64
C PHE A 17 0.40 -4.72 -9.23
N ARG A 18 0.26 -5.75 -10.07
CA ARG A 18 0.74 -7.11 -9.77
C ARG A 18 2.24 -7.22 -9.48
N PRO A 19 3.16 -6.54 -10.20
CA PRO A 19 4.59 -6.70 -9.94
C PRO A 19 5.07 -5.96 -8.68
N TYR A 20 4.19 -5.28 -7.95
CA TYR A 20 4.54 -4.44 -6.80
C TYR A 20 4.06 -5.05 -5.47
N ILE A 21 4.78 -4.72 -4.40
CA ILE A 21 4.24 -4.86 -3.05
C ILE A 21 3.21 -3.75 -2.85
N LYS A 22 2.09 -4.08 -2.22
CA LYS A 22 0.94 -3.20 -2.03
C LYS A 22 0.63 -3.03 -0.55
N VAL A 23 0.41 -1.80 -0.13
CA VAL A 23 -0.17 -1.44 1.17
C VAL A 23 -1.49 -0.75 0.89
N LEU A 24 -2.59 -1.36 1.34
CA LEU A 24 -3.92 -0.78 1.23
C LEU A 24 -4.33 -0.25 2.59
N PHE A 25 -4.88 0.96 2.62
CA PHE A 25 -5.64 1.48 3.74
C PHE A 25 -7.10 1.54 3.33
N VAL A 26 -7.91 0.66 3.93
CA VAL A 26 -9.27 0.36 3.50
C VAL A 26 -10.23 0.74 4.63
N PRO A 27 -11.28 1.55 4.39
CA PRO A 27 -12.28 1.87 5.39
C PRO A 27 -13.21 0.66 5.64
N ALA A 28 -14.16 0.81 6.55
CA ALA A 28 -15.16 -0.24 6.79
C ALA A 28 -16.12 -0.40 5.59
N GLY A 29 -16.72 -1.59 5.46
CA GLY A 29 -17.72 -1.91 4.44
C GLY A 29 -17.15 -2.45 3.12
N TYR A 30 -15.85 -2.71 3.05
CA TYR A 30 -15.20 -3.37 1.92
C TYR A 30 -15.12 -4.88 2.12
N SER A 31 -15.19 -5.63 1.01
CA SER A 31 -14.91 -7.06 0.92
C SER A 31 -13.81 -7.31 -0.11
N LEU A 32 -12.75 -8.00 0.30
CA LEU A 32 -11.62 -8.33 -0.56
C LEU A 32 -11.08 -9.75 -0.31
N THR A 33 -10.64 -10.38 -1.37
CA THR A 33 -9.90 -11.64 -1.35
C THR A 33 -8.40 -11.36 -1.38
N VAL A 34 -7.67 -11.99 -0.46
CA VAL A 34 -6.22 -12.13 -0.56
C VAL A 34 -5.89 -13.62 -0.61
N ASP A 35 -5.30 -14.06 -1.72
CA ASP A 35 -5.07 -15.45 -2.08
C ASP A 35 -6.37 -16.29 -2.06
N PHE A 36 -6.61 -17.00 -0.96
CA PHE A 36 -7.80 -17.85 -0.77
C PHE A 36 -8.70 -17.39 0.38
N ASN A 37 -8.32 -16.29 1.05
CA ASN A 37 -9.02 -15.80 2.23
C ASN A 37 -9.84 -14.56 1.86
N VAL A 38 -11.12 -14.57 2.24
CA VAL A 38 -12.02 -13.43 2.09
C VAL A 38 -12.03 -12.64 3.39
N TYR A 39 -11.89 -11.32 3.28
CA TYR A 39 -11.88 -10.38 4.39
C TYR A 39 -12.98 -9.35 4.22
N GLU A 40 -13.78 -9.20 5.27
CA GLU A 40 -14.71 -8.09 5.43
C GLU A 40 -14.13 -7.10 6.44
N THR A 41 -14.28 -5.82 6.15
CA THR A 41 -13.78 -4.73 6.98
C THR A 41 -14.93 -4.16 7.80
N GLU A 42 -15.00 -4.54 9.08
CA GLU A 42 -15.94 -3.91 10.03
C GLU A 42 -15.41 -2.58 10.56
N ASN A 43 -14.08 -2.44 10.58
CA ASN A 43 -13.35 -1.23 10.95
C ASN A 43 -12.33 -0.91 9.84
N PRO A 44 -11.81 0.33 9.77
CA PRO A 44 -10.70 0.64 8.89
C PRO A 44 -9.51 -0.29 9.17
N ALA A 45 -8.89 -0.80 8.11
CA ALA A 45 -7.84 -1.79 8.20
C ALA A 45 -6.72 -1.53 7.19
N LEU A 46 -5.53 -1.98 7.55
CA LEU A 46 -4.39 -2.06 6.63
C LEU A 46 -4.29 -3.46 6.04
N PHE A 47 -4.03 -3.53 4.74
CA PHE A 47 -3.66 -4.77 4.06
C PHE A 47 -2.27 -4.69 3.46
N PHE A 48 -1.49 -5.75 3.65
CA PHE A 48 -0.13 -5.87 3.15
C PHE A 48 -0.03 -7.05 2.19
N ILE A 49 0.13 -6.76 0.89
CA ILE A 49 0.05 -7.76 -0.17
C ILE A 49 1.40 -7.82 -0.90
N ASN A 50 2.01 -8.99 -0.91
CA ASN A 50 3.27 -9.22 -1.59
C ASN A 50 3.07 -9.43 -3.12
N THR A 51 4.14 -9.38 -3.91
CA THR A 51 4.10 -9.48 -5.39
C THR A 51 3.52 -10.80 -5.90
N ASN A 52 3.60 -11.85 -5.09
CA ASN A 52 3.14 -13.20 -5.45
C ASN A 52 1.76 -13.53 -4.88
N GLN A 53 1.13 -12.58 -4.17
CA GLN A 53 -0.19 -12.78 -3.59
C GLN A 53 -1.27 -12.21 -4.49
N TYR A 54 -2.33 -12.98 -4.67
CA TYR A 54 -3.50 -12.57 -5.42
C TYR A 54 -4.34 -11.60 -4.58
N LEU A 55 -4.79 -10.50 -5.19
CA LEU A 55 -5.69 -9.51 -4.59
C LEU A 55 -6.89 -9.33 -5.52
N ASP A 56 -8.08 -9.38 -4.95
CA ASP A 56 -9.32 -9.10 -5.66
C ASP A 56 -10.30 -8.40 -4.71
N ILE A 57 -10.64 -7.15 -5.00
CA ILE A 57 -11.61 -6.38 -4.22
C ILE A 57 -12.99 -6.64 -4.81
N GLN A 58 -13.83 -7.35 -4.06
CA GLN A 58 -15.13 -7.84 -4.52
C GLN A 58 -16.23 -6.78 -4.36
N SER A 59 -16.19 -6.02 -3.26
CA SER A 59 -17.13 -4.94 -3.00
C SER A 59 -16.47 -3.81 -2.21
N ALA A 60 -16.93 -2.60 -2.45
CA ALA A 60 -16.45 -1.38 -1.82
C ALA A 60 -17.61 -0.41 -1.58
N THR A 61 -17.40 0.50 -0.65
CA THR A 61 -18.28 1.65 -0.43
C THR A 61 -17.85 2.84 -1.30
N ASP A 62 -18.59 3.95 -1.21
CA ASP A 62 -18.20 5.22 -1.85
C ASP A 62 -17.12 5.99 -1.05
N GLU A 63 -16.80 5.57 0.17
CA GLU A 63 -15.66 6.09 0.91
C GLU A 63 -14.34 5.61 0.29
N ASP A 64 -13.44 6.54 -0.02
CA ASP A 64 -12.17 6.25 -0.66
C ASP A 64 -11.24 5.40 0.24
N ALA A 65 -10.73 4.32 -0.33
CA ALA A 65 -9.57 3.59 0.15
C ALA A 65 -8.30 4.08 -0.56
N PHE A 66 -7.13 3.78 0.01
CA PHE A 66 -5.84 4.22 -0.54
C PHE A 66 -4.93 3.03 -0.81
N LEU A 67 -4.25 3.06 -1.97
CA LEU A 67 -3.21 2.11 -2.33
C LEU A 67 -1.86 2.82 -2.46
N ILE A 68 -0.88 2.32 -1.71
CA ILE A 68 0.54 2.55 -1.91
C ILE A 68 1.13 1.29 -2.55
N TYR A 69 1.95 1.45 -3.58
CA TYR A 69 2.63 0.35 -4.24
C TYR A 69 4.10 0.70 -4.49
N TYR A 70 4.99 -0.28 -4.33
CA TYR A 70 6.44 -0.09 -4.51
C TYR A 70 7.14 -1.36 -4.99
N ASN A 71 8.27 -1.19 -5.66
CA ASN A 71 9.11 -2.32 -6.09
C ASN A 71 9.83 -2.93 -4.90
N ARG A 72 9.84 -4.27 -4.81
CA ARG A 72 10.62 -5.00 -3.80
C ARG A 72 12.10 -4.60 -3.82
N ASP A 73 12.66 -4.40 -5.02
CA ASP A 73 14.08 -4.15 -5.23
C ASP A 73 14.53 -2.72 -4.84
N PHE A 74 13.60 -1.82 -4.52
CA PHE A 74 13.93 -0.46 -4.09
C PHE A 74 14.55 -0.42 -2.68
N TYR A 75 14.46 -1.52 -1.91
CA TYR A 75 15.07 -1.67 -0.60
C TYR A 75 15.76 -3.05 -0.51
N CYS A 76 17.08 -3.10 -0.66
CA CYS A 76 17.86 -4.34 -0.48
C CYS A 76 17.96 -4.70 1.01
N ILE A 77 16.93 -5.39 1.52
CA ILE A 77 16.86 -5.91 2.90
C ILE A 77 18.08 -6.77 3.25
N GLN A 78 18.64 -7.49 2.28
CA GLN A 78 19.76 -8.43 2.45
C GLN A 78 21.12 -7.79 2.83
N ILE A 79 21.25 -6.46 2.87
CA ILE A 79 22.54 -5.76 3.14
C ILE A 79 22.54 -5.07 4.51
N HIS A 80 21.43 -5.07 5.25
CA HIS A 80 21.28 -4.41 6.56
C HIS A 80 20.78 -5.42 7.62
N ASP A 81 21.67 -6.35 7.98
CA ASP A 81 21.36 -7.66 8.57
C ASP A 81 21.19 -7.71 10.11
N GLU A 82 21.35 -6.62 10.84
CA GLU A 82 21.21 -6.62 12.33
C GLU A 82 19.94 -5.95 12.87
N GLU A 83 19.23 -5.15 12.07
CA GLU A 83 18.04 -4.39 12.53
C GLU A 83 16.75 -4.68 11.73
N VAL A 84 16.81 -5.51 10.70
CA VAL A 84 15.66 -5.76 9.79
C VAL A 84 15.16 -7.20 9.95
N ALA A 85 13.98 -7.35 10.55
CA ALA A 85 13.27 -8.62 10.52
C ALA A 85 12.91 -8.96 9.06
N CYS A 86 13.63 -9.92 8.47
CA CYS A 86 13.35 -10.45 7.14
C CYS A 86 12.01 -11.22 7.07
N ASP A 87 11.41 -11.51 8.22
CA ASP A 87 10.10 -12.13 8.41
C ASP A 87 9.16 -11.12 9.08
N GLY A 88 8.78 -10.09 8.34
CA GLY A 88 7.91 -9.02 8.82
C GLY A 88 6.64 -8.90 7.99
N LEU A 89 5.60 -8.29 8.57
CA LEU A 89 4.31 -8.08 7.90
C LEU A 89 4.42 -7.39 6.52
N LEU A 90 5.44 -6.53 6.35
CA LEU A 90 5.76 -5.83 5.10
C LEU A 90 6.64 -6.64 4.13
N PHE A 91 7.45 -7.57 4.65
CA PHE A 91 8.48 -8.26 3.90
C PHE A 91 8.48 -9.74 4.27
N ASN A 92 8.10 -10.58 3.30
CA ASN A 92 8.00 -12.04 3.45
C ASN A 92 6.78 -12.57 4.24
N ASN A 93 5.66 -11.84 4.19
CA ASN A 93 4.41 -12.22 4.85
C ASN A 93 3.54 -13.22 4.03
N ILE A 94 4.11 -14.33 3.56
CA ILE A 94 3.35 -15.31 2.74
C ILE A 94 2.39 -16.16 3.61
N PHE A 95 2.66 -16.25 4.91
CA PHE A 95 1.96 -17.16 5.82
C PHE A 95 1.19 -16.48 6.96
N GLU A 96 1.33 -15.16 7.18
CA GLU A 96 0.54 -14.45 8.19
C GLU A 96 -0.68 -13.76 7.58
N ILE A 97 -1.61 -13.41 8.45
CA ILE A 97 -2.84 -12.72 8.07
C ILE A 97 -2.43 -11.33 7.55
N PRO A 98 -2.70 -10.98 6.28
CA PRO A 98 -2.23 -9.74 5.67
C PRO A 98 -3.03 -8.52 6.15
N LYS A 99 -3.86 -8.64 7.20
CA LYS A 99 -4.83 -7.65 7.67
C LYS A 99 -4.47 -7.17 9.07
N VAL A 100 -4.50 -5.86 9.28
CA VAL A 100 -4.42 -5.22 10.60
C VAL A 100 -5.61 -4.29 10.77
N ASP A 101 -6.53 -4.65 11.66
CA ASP A 101 -7.64 -3.77 12.05
C ASP A 101 -7.11 -2.60 12.89
N LEU A 102 -7.58 -1.38 12.60
CA LEU A 102 -7.15 -0.16 13.29
C LEU A 102 -8.13 0.21 14.42
N LEU A 103 -7.57 0.37 15.62
CA LEU A 103 -8.27 1.00 16.74
C LEU A 103 -8.33 2.52 16.57
N GLU A 104 -9.18 3.23 17.30
CA GLU A 104 -9.39 4.69 17.13
C GLU A 104 -8.10 5.53 17.22
N ASP A 105 -7.21 5.20 18.17
CA ASP A 105 -5.92 5.87 18.38
C ASP A 105 -4.93 5.59 17.22
N GLN A 106 -4.94 4.35 16.72
CA GLN A 106 -4.13 3.93 15.58
C GLN A 106 -4.63 4.55 14.28
N LEU A 107 -5.96 4.61 14.09
CA LEU A 107 -6.59 5.20 12.92
C LEU A 107 -6.16 6.65 12.74
N LYS A 108 -6.17 7.44 13.82
CA LYS A 108 -5.69 8.84 13.75
C LYS A 108 -4.24 8.92 13.29
N THR A 109 -3.38 8.07 13.85
CA THR A 109 -1.94 8.06 13.54
C THR A 109 -1.68 7.62 12.10
N VAL A 110 -2.33 6.54 11.66
CA VAL A 110 -2.20 5.99 10.30
C VAL A 110 -2.73 6.98 9.27
N SER A 111 -3.91 7.59 9.50
CA SER A 111 -4.44 8.62 8.60
C SER A 111 -3.51 9.83 8.48
N GLN A 112 -2.87 10.26 9.57
CA GLN A 112 -1.85 11.32 9.52
C GLN A 112 -0.64 10.90 8.70
N LEU A 113 -0.17 9.66 8.85
CA LEU A 113 0.96 9.14 8.08
C LEU A 113 0.65 9.06 6.58
N PHE A 114 -0.52 8.54 6.20
CA PHE A 114 -0.96 8.49 4.80
C PHE A 114 -1.05 9.88 4.18
N ASN A 115 -1.55 10.87 4.94
CA ASN A 115 -1.55 12.26 4.49
C ASN A 115 -0.15 12.82 4.28
N GLN A 116 0.79 12.58 5.21
CA GLN A 116 2.18 13.01 5.07
C GLN A 116 2.87 12.36 3.87
N ILE A 117 2.64 11.06 3.64
CA ILE A 117 3.15 10.34 2.46
C ILE A 117 2.57 10.95 1.19
N ASN A 118 1.26 11.22 1.15
CA ASN A 118 0.63 11.85 0.01
C ASN A 118 1.22 13.23 -0.30
N ASP A 119 1.38 14.05 0.74
CA ASP A 119 1.99 15.37 0.62
C ASP A 119 3.40 15.24 0.04
N GLU A 120 4.25 14.37 0.58
CA GLU A 120 5.62 14.16 0.08
C GLU A 120 5.65 13.73 -1.39
N LEU A 121 4.80 12.78 -1.78
CA LEU A 121 4.70 12.31 -3.16
C LEU A 121 4.25 13.43 -4.11
N ASN A 122 3.37 14.33 -3.65
CA ASN A 122 2.91 15.48 -4.42
C ASN A 122 3.95 16.64 -4.42
N PHE A 123 4.83 16.72 -3.42
CA PHE A 123 5.90 17.72 -3.36
C PHE A 123 7.01 17.50 -4.40
N ARG A 124 7.07 16.37 -5.12
CA ARG A 124 8.14 16.05 -6.08
C ARG A 124 7.64 15.68 -7.49
N VAL A 125 6.99 16.65 -8.16
CA VAL A 125 7.14 16.88 -9.61
C VAL A 125 7.43 18.38 -9.89
N ALA A 126 8.21 19.04 -9.04
CA ALA A 126 9.01 20.16 -9.52
C ALA A 126 10.20 19.52 -10.26
N PRO A 127 10.39 19.78 -11.57
CA PRO A 127 11.48 19.17 -12.30
C PRO A 127 12.76 19.53 -11.57
N VAL A 128 13.55 18.52 -11.21
CA VAL A 128 14.97 18.70 -10.97
C VAL A 128 15.53 19.12 -12.32
N LEU A 129 15.44 20.43 -12.60
CA LEU A 129 16.22 21.08 -13.64
C LEU A 129 17.64 20.63 -13.37
N HIS A 130 18.17 19.86 -14.31
CA HIS A 130 19.56 19.49 -14.37
C HIS A 130 20.36 20.80 -14.39
N ARG A 131 20.68 21.35 -13.21
CA ARG A 131 21.62 22.44 -13.04
C ARG A 131 23.00 21.83 -13.22
N SER A 132 23.39 21.72 -14.47
CA SER A 132 24.77 21.97 -14.88
C SER A 132 24.71 22.84 -16.12
N SER A 133 24.59 24.14 -15.88
CA SER A 133 24.92 25.17 -16.85
C SER A 133 26.40 25.04 -17.22
N LEU A 134 26.66 24.94 -18.53
CA LEU A 134 27.62 25.74 -19.30
C LEU A 134 29.03 26.00 -18.74
N THR A 135 29.99 25.83 -19.67
CA THR A 135 31.29 26.53 -19.79
C THR A 135 32.44 26.11 -18.88
N LYS A 136 33.29 25.22 -19.39
CA LYS A 136 34.63 25.61 -19.88
C LYS A 136 35.12 24.63 -20.95
#